data_AF-A0A484BZH8-F1
#
_entry.id   AF-A0A484BZH8-F1
#
_cell.length_a   1.000
_cell.length_b   1.000
_cell.length_c   1.000
_cell.angle_alpha   90.00
_cell.angle_beta   90.00
_cell.angle_gamma   90.00
#
_symmetry.space_group_name_H-M   'P 1'
#
loop_
_entity.id
_entity.type
_entity.pdbx_description
1 polymer ?
#
loop_
_entity_poly.entity_id
_entity_poly.type
_entity_poly.pdbx_seq_one_letter_code
_entity_poly.pdbx_strand_id
1 'polypeptide(L)'
;MSDNDIFEMDSMCETDELEGETDVGMIDEEVVYSEEFLPIYHSFEDGKTVAKAHLVEFNNKPDSLFFNDGVRRIDFILVYEDEDKKEFEKRHAFQRRKRRRETFEASLMKMGMELEATQSVIDEKLMFLKVHMPWDTLCTYAEVLHIKLPIQPNDLSSRPSPWRFFFFITKHFYPNEDLITKEAEFFTAPFEKKRLEYFHMRDKDVFFTAAMRNRMASCHMFLQSVQAACNFFSYFSFILKDVAAYYILSRAPYEIRGSIKKFGVTKLLDGGVYKAAYPLHDCRFNVKSKEEGCPNERYLLYEEWAHPKSFYKMQPLNLIRKYYGEKVGIYFAWLGFYTRMLALAAVVGLCCFIYGYTTQETSTWSKEVCDPEIGGKIVMCPQCDRECQYWMLNSTCEASKKLCIFDNFGTLVFAVFMSVWVTLFLEFWKRYQAELEYTWDTVEFLEQEELPRPEYEAKCIYERKNPVTGVKENVPFTACGQCVRVSIGIGTVLFWILLIIASIVAIIVYRLAAFFCLLS
;
A
#
# COMPACT_ATOMS: atom_id res chain seq x y z
N MET A 1 32.08 54.27 -4.64
CA MET A 1 31.08 55.29 -4.27
C MET A 1 29.87 55.04 -5.18
N SER A 2 28.83 54.33 -4.78
CA SER A 2 28.39 53.81 -3.49
C SER A 2 27.30 52.75 -3.75
N ASP A 3 27.45 51.58 -3.12
CA ASP A 3 26.48 50.90 -2.24
C ASP A 3 24.97 50.94 -2.56
N ASN A 4 24.38 49.74 -2.52
CA ASN A 4 23.08 49.49 -1.88
C ASN A 4 22.93 47.98 -1.61
N ASP A 5 23.24 47.60 -0.38
CA ASP A 5 22.81 46.39 0.29
C ASP A 5 21.31 46.47 0.62
N ILE A 6 20.59 45.36 0.50
CA ILE A 6 19.31 45.15 1.20
C ILE A 6 19.44 43.85 2.00
N PHE A 7 19.69 44.02 3.30
CA PHE A 7 19.51 43.03 4.34
C PHE A 7 18.01 42.92 4.67
N GLU A 8 17.49 41.70 4.81
CA GLU A 8 16.25 41.45 5.55
C GLU A 8 16.59 40.69 6.83
N MET A 9 16.01 41.18 7.92
CA MET A 9 16.47 41.08 9.30
C MET A 9 15.53 40.16 10.09
N ASP A 10 16.11 39.23 10.86
CA ASP A 10 15.40 38.41 11.86
C ASP A 10 14.84 39.30 12.99
N SER A 11 13.60 39.03 13.41
CA SER A 11 12.98 39.62 14.60
C SER A 11 12.77 38.54 15.66
N MET A 12 13.53 38.66 16.75
CA MET A 12 13.23 38.05 18.05
C MET A 12 12.26 38.94 18.82
N CYS A 13 11.33 38.34 19.55
CA CYS A 13 10.68 38.96 20.70
C CYS A 13 10.71 37.97 21.87
N GLU A 14 11.46 38.34 22.91
CA GLU A 14 11.32 37.84 24.28
C GLU A 14 10.13 38.53 24.96
N THR A 15 9.48 37.84 25.89
CA THR A 15 8.78 38.47 27.02
C THR A 15 8.69 37.46 28.16
N ASP A 16 9.27 37.85 29.29
CA ASP A 16 9.21 37.19 30.60
C ASP A 16 7.80 37.19 31.18
N GLU A 17 7.46 36.17 31.99
CA GLU A 17 6.63 36.35 33.19
C GLU A 17 6.78 35.16 34.19
N LEU A 18 6.61 35.51 35.46
CA LEU A 18 7.15 34.92 36.69
C LEU A 18 6.27 33.83 37.36
N GLU A 19 6.96 32.92 38.05
CA GLU A 19 6.64 32.25 39.34
C GLU A 19 5.39 31.36 39.57
N GLY A 20 5.66 30.21 40.22
CA GLY A 20 4.67 29.40 40.94
C GLY A 20 5.13 27.98 41.28
N GLU A 21 6.07 27.81 42.20
CA GLU A 21 6.39 26.52 42.84
C GLU A 21 5.23 26.07 43.75
N THR A 22 4.76 24.83 43.57
CA THR A 22 4.20 24.01 44.67
C THR A 22 4.66 22.56 44.48
N ASP A 23 5.48 22.14 45.41
CA ASP A 23 6.03 20.79 45.55
C ASP A 23 4.95 19.86 46.13
N VAL A 24 4.61 18.80 45.41
CA VAL A 24 3.86 17.65 45.94
C VAL A 24 4.51 16.39 45.39
N GLY A 25 5.38 15.81 46.20
CA GLY A 25 5.96 14.50 45.95
C GLY A 25 4.89 13.40 45.98
N MET A 26 4.82 12.64 44.90
CA MET A 26 4.36 11.25 44.89
C MET A 26 5.45 10.44 44.23
N ILE A 27 5.97 9.47 44.98
CA ILE A 27 6.94 8.48 44.55
C ILE A 27 6.17 7.50 43.67
N ASP A 28 6.30 7.61 42.36
CA ASP A 28 5.93 6.56 41.42
C ASP A 28 7.21 5.97 40.83
N GLU A 29 7.35 4.65 40.99
CA GLU A 29 8.47 3.86 40.48
C GLU A 29 8.59 4.03 38.96
N GLU A 30 9.51 4.90 38.58
CA GLU A 30 9.99 5.09 37.22
C GLU A 30 10.70 3.79 36.80
N VAL A 31 10.00 2.88 36.12
CA VAL A 31 10.64 1.86 35.30
C VAL A 31 11.21 2.58 34.07
N VAL A 32 12.31 3.30 34.29
CA VAL A 32 13.17 3.83 33.24
C VAL A 32 13.80 2.63 32.56
N TYR A 33 13.22 2.20 31.44
CA TYR A 33 14.02 1.45 30.47
C TYR A 33 15.03 2.44 29.88
N SER A 34 16.31 2.13 30.09
CA SER A 34 17.43 2.87 29.57
C SER A 34 17.26 3.17 28.07
N GLU A 35 17.60 4.37 27.63
CA GLU A 35 17.79 4.77 26.23
C GLU A 35 18.86 3.93 25.47
N GLU A 36 19.29 2.78 26.01
CA GLU A 36 20.40 1.93 25.57
C GLU A 36 20.03 0.90 24.49
N PHE A 37 18.74 0.62 24.23
CA PHE A 37 18.33 -0.37 23.20
C PHE A 37 18.26 0.20 21.78
N LEU A 38 18.40 1.51 21.63
CA LEU A 38 18.45 2.16 20.34
C LEU A 38 19.91 2.40 20.00
N PRO A 39 20.38 2.24 18.75
CA PRO A 39 21.63 2.86 18.34
C PRO A 39 21.47 4.37 18.61
N ILE A 40 22.01 4.81 19.74
CA ILE A 40 21.90 6.18 20.22
C ILE A 40 22.40 7.08 19.09
N TYR A 41 21.59 8.07 18.75
CA TYR A 41 21.94 9.15 17.82
C TYR A 41 23.06 9.99 18.44
N HIS A 42 24.26 9.44 18.55
CA HIS A 42 25.44 10.24 18.86
C HIS A 42 25.62 11.21 17.69
N SER A 43 25.59 12.50 18.01
CA SER A 43 25.90 13.60 17.11
C SER A 43 27.21 13.35 16.37
N PHE A 44 27.31 13.88 15.15
CA PHE A 44 28.61 14.05 14.51
C PHE A 44 29.41 15.03 15.37
N GLU A 45 30.60 14.62 15.83
CA GLU A 45 31.62 15.60 16.20
C GLU A 45 32.07 16.26 14.90
N ASP A 46 31.83 17.56 14.77
CA ASP A 46 32.27 18.36 13.63
C ASP A 46 33.80 18.21 13.47
N GLY A 47 34.24 17.55 12.39
CA GLY A 47 35.67 17.44 12.04
C GLY A 47 36.19 16.04 11.69
N LYS A 48 35.41 14.95 11.88
CA LYS A 48 35.84 13.60 11.43
C LYS A 48 35.59 13.39 9.94
N THR A 49 36.52 12.70 9.28
CA THR A 49 36.39 12.21 7.90
C THR A 49 35.13 11.36 7.79
N VAL A 50 34.15 11.86 7.04
CA VAL A 50 32.88 11.17 6.77
C VAL A 50 33.19 9.88 6.01
N ALA A 51 32.79 8.73 6.56
CA ALA A 51 32.94 7.45 5.89
C ALA A 51 32.20 7.50 4.54
N LYS A 52 32.88 7.15 3.46
CA LYS A 52 32.33 7.14 2.10
C LYS A 52 32.03 5.72 1.66
N ALA A 53 30.95 5.55 0.91
CA ALA A 53 30.63 4.27 0.31
C ALA A 53 31.78 3.80 -0.59
N HIS A 54 32.05 2.50 -0.59
CA HIS A 54 33.11 1.93 -1.41
C HIS A 54 32.70 2.02 -2.89
N LEU A 55 33.48 2.76 -3.69
CA LEU A 55 33.25 2.93 -5.11
C LEU A 55 33.85 1.74 -5.87
N VAL A 56 33.03 1.03 -6.64
CA VAL A 56 33.46 -0.13 -7.42
C VAL A 56 32.96 0.00 -8.85
N GLU A 57 33.77 -0.46 -9.80
CA GLU A 57 33.35 -0.62 -11.19
C GLU A 57 32.35 -1.76 -11.33
N PHE A 58 31.48 -1.67 -12.34
CA PHE A 58 30.46 -2.69 -12.57
C PHE A 58 31.10 -4.00 -13.06
N ASN A 59 30.74 -5.13 -12.44
CA ASN A 59 31.31 -6.45 -12.71
C ASN A 59 30.78 -7.15 -13.98
N ASN A 60 30.09 -6.42 -14.86
CA ASN A 60 29.46 -6.92 -16.11
C ASN A 60 28.50 -8.12 -15.92
N LYS A 61 28.04 -8.39 -14.69
CA LYS A 61 27.03 -9.43 -14.43
C LYS A 61 25.62 -8.83 -14.60
N PRO A 62 24.80 -9.33 -15.54
CA PRO A 62 23.54 -8.66 -15.89
C PRO A 62 22.40 -8.86 -14.88
N ASP A 63 22.37 -9.98 -14.15
CA ASP A 63 21.23 -10.39 -13.31
C ASP A 63 21.62 -10.68 -11.85
N SER A 64 22.77 -10.19 -11.36
CA SER A 64 23.24 -10.50 -10.00
C SER A 64 22.48 -9.74 -8.92
N LEU A 65 21.98 -10.46 -7.91
CA LEU A 65 21.34 -9.88 -6.72
C LEU A 65 22.30 -9.55 -5.59
N PHE A 66 23.59 -9.83 -5.78
CA PHE A 66 24.63 -9.65 -4.79
C PHE A 66 25.55 -8.47 -5.14
N PHE A 67 26.30 -8.03 -4.16
CA PHE A 67 27.41 -7.09 -4.30
C PHE A 67 28.49 -7.69 -5.22
N ASN A 68 29.49 -6.90 -5.58
CA ASN A 68 30.52 -7.35 -6.51
C ASN A 68 31.34 -8.54 -5.98
N ASP A 69 31.33 -8.75 -4.66
CA ASP A 69 31.93 -9.91 -3.98
C ASP A 69 31.14 -11.23 -4.14
N GLY A 70 29.86 -11.17 -4.53
CA GLY A 70 28.99 -12.33 -4.67
C GLY A 70 28.50 -12.92 -3.35
N VAL A 71 28.72 -12.26 -2.21
CA VAL A 71 28.32 -12.78 -0.88
C VAL A 71 27.19 -11.94 -0.30
N ARG A 72 27.30 -10.61 -0.36
CA ARG A 72 26.33 -9.71 0.27
C ARG A 72 25.15 -9.44 -0.64
N ARG A 73 23.94 -9.77 -0.21
CA ARG A 73 22.71 -9.54 -1.00
C ARG A 73 22.33 -8.06 -1.02
N ILE A 74 21.92 -7.54 -2.17
CA ILE A 74 21.37 -6.20 -2.31
C ILE A 74 19.93 -6.18 -1.77
N ASP A 75 19.71 -5.42 -0.70
CA ASP A 75 18.38 -5.22 -0.10
C ASP A 75 17.68 -3.99 -0.69
N PHE A 76 18.46 -2.95 -1.01
CA PHE A 76 17.90 -1.70 -1.50
C PHE A 76 18.85 -0.96 -2.44
N ILE A 77 18.29 -0.15 -3.34
CA ILE A 77 19.06 0.70 -4.25
C ILE A 77 18.65 2.15 -4.07
N LEU A 78 19.64 3.03 -3.93
CA LEU A 78 19.50 4.47 -4.05
C LEU A 78 20.19 4.94 -5.32
N VAL A 79 19.53 5.80 -6.09
CA VAL A 79 20.06 6.35 -7.35
C VAL A 79 20.29 7.83 -7.17
N TYR A 80 21.48 8.31 -7.49
CA TYR A 80 21.77 9.74 -7.54
C TYR A 80 22.55 10.08 -8.81
N GLU A 81 22.54 11.35 -9.19
CA GLU A 81 23.39 11.83 -10.26
C GLU A 81 24.73 12.25 -9.67
N ASP A 82 25.83 11.74 -10.22
CA ASP A 82 27.15 12.26 -9.94
C ASP A 82 27.16 13.73 -10.33
N GLU A 83 27.45 14.47 -9.29
CA GLU A 83 27.32 15.87 -9.27
C GLU A 83 28.54 16.42 -10.06
N ASP A 84 29.77 15.96 -9.83
CA ASP A 84 31.00 16.62 -10.28
C ASP A 84 31.15 16.82 -11.82
N LYS A 85 30.26 16.21 -12.63
CA LYS A 85 30.20 16.29 -14.09
C LYS A 85 29.21 17.33 -14.68
N LYS A 86 28.59 18.22 -13.87
CA LYS A 86 27.66 19.28 -14.35
C LYS A 86 28.29 20.69 -14.46
N GLU A 87 27.77 21.50 -15.40
CA GLU A 87 28.21 22.88 -15.69
C GLU A 87 28.05 23.86 -14.51
N PHE A 88 28.89 24.90 -14.52
CA PHE A 88 29.26 25.77 -13.39
C PHE A 88 28.12 26.56 -12.71
N GLU A 89 26.99 26.80 -13.37
CA GLU A 89 25.97 27.79 -12.92
C GLU A 89 25.24 27.42 -11.61
N LYS A 90 25.33 26.18 -11.12
CA LYS A 90 24.59 25.73 -9.90
C LYS A 90 25.49 25.10 -8.82
N ARG A 91 26.78 25.45 -8.77
CA ARG A 91 27.77 24.86 -7.84
C ARG A 91 27.36 24.86 -6.36
N HIS A 92 26.77 25.93 -5.85
CA HIS A 92 26.47 26.04 -4.41
C HIS A 92 25.29 25.14 -3.98
N ALA A 93 24.21 25.10 -4.77
CA ALA A 93 23.05 24.25 -4.51
C ALA A 93 23.43 22.76 -4.53
N PHE A 94 24.35 22.42 -5.41
CA PHE A 94 24.90 21.10 -5.58
C PHE A 94 25.86 20.69 -4.47
N GLN A 95 26.78 21.57 -4.06
CA GLN A 95 27.66 21.28 -2.92
C GLN A 95 26.84 20.99 -1.66
N ARG A 96 25.70 21.68 -1.51
CA ARG A 96 24.72 21.41 -0.45
C ARG A 96 24.08 20.02 -0.60
N ARG A 97 23.72 19.58 -1.81
CA ARG A 97 23.17 18.24 -2.08
C ARG A 97 24.22 17.16 -1.82
N LYS A 98 25.44 17.34 -2.32
CA LYS A 98 26.62 16.48 -2.04
C LYS A 98 26.83 16.28 -0.55
N ARG A 99 26.89 17.38 0.21
CA ARG A 99 27.08 17.32 1.67
C ARG A 99 25.95 16.55 2.36
N ARG A 100 24.69 16.81 2.00
CA ARG A 100 23.53 16.10 2.57
C ARG A 100 23.57 14.61 2.26
N ARG A 101 23.98 14.24 1.04
CA ARG A 101 24.15 12.85 0.61
C ARG A 101 25.23 12.15 1.42
N GLU A 102 26.42 12.74 1.51
CA GLU A 102 27.55 12.18 2.27
C GLU A 102 27.19 12.01 3.76
N THR A 103 26.51 12.98 4.37
CA THR A 103 26.02 12.85 5.76
C THR A 103 25.00 11.72 5.91
N PHE A 104 24.09 11.57 4.95
CA PHE A 104 23.09 10.50 4.97
C PHE A 104 23.76 9.13 4.84
N GLU A 105 24.65 8.94 3.88
CA GLU A 105 25.41 7.70 3.67
C GLU A 105 26.22 7.31 4.91
N ALA A 106 26.90 8.26 5.55
CA ALA A 106 27.62 7.98 6.80
C ALA A 106 26.69 7.63 7.95
N SER A 107 25.49 8.23 8.01
CA SER A 107 24.48 7.86 9.00
C SER A 107 23.97 6.43 8.78
N LEU A 108 23.79 6.03 7.52
CA LEU A 108 23.44 4.65 7.15
C LEU A 108 24.52 3.65 7.60
N MET A 109 25.79 3.96 7.35
CA MET A 109 26.92 3.12 7.80
C MET A 109 27.00 3.04 9.33
N LYS A 110 26.74 4.14 10.03
CA LYS A 110 26.70 4.17 11.50
C LYS A 110 25.56 3.34 12.07
N MET A 111 24.44 3.23 11.35
CA MET A 111 23.33 2.32 11.68
C MET A 111 23.64 0.84 11.39
N GLY A 112 24.87 0.52 10.95
CA GLY A 112 25.31 -0.85 10.69
C GLY A 112 24.91 -1.39 9.32
N MET A 113 24.64 -0.53 8.34
CA MET A 113 24.41 -0.94 6.96
C MET A 113 25.69 -0.85 6.12
N GLU A 114 25.79 -1.71 5.13
CA GLU A 114 26.92 -1.76 4.22
C GLU A 114 26.52 -1.18 2.86
N LEU A 115 27.37 -0.31 2.32
CA LEU A 115 27.09 0.47 1.12
C LEU A 115 28.16 0.24 0.04
N GLU A 116 27.73 -0.04 -1.18
CA GLU A 116 28.59 -0.16 -2.37
C GLU A 116 28.06 0.73 -3.50
N ALA A 117 28.86 1.68 -3.96
CA ALA A 117 28.49 2.58 -5.05
C ALA A 117 29.06 2.08 -6.38
N THR A 118 28.22 2.05 -7.42
CA THR A 118 28.60 1.63 -8.77
C THR A 118 28.14 2.67 -9.79
N GLN A 119 28.98 2.97 -10.78
CA GLN A 119 28.63 3.89 -11.86
C GLN A 119 27.78 3.18 -12.92
N SER A 120 26.81 3.90 -13.48
CA SER A 120 25.99 3.40 -14.58
C SER A 120 26.81 3.23 -15.85
N VAL A 121 26.56 2.14 -16.58
CA VAL A 121 27.21 1.82 -17.87
C VAL A 121 26.68 2.70 -19.01
N ILE A 122 25.41 3.15 -18.92
CA ILE A 122 24.75 3.92 -19.98
C ILE A 122 25.01 5.43 -19.79
N ASP A 123 24.78 5.90 -18.56
CA ASP A 123 24.88 7.32 -18.22
C ASP A 123 26.01 7.51 -17.24
N GLU A 124 27.13 8.05 -17.70
CA GLU A 124 28.28 8.39 -16.87
C GLU A 124 27.98 9.29 -15.66
N LYS A 125 26.84 9.97 -15.68
CA LYS A 125 26.37 10.86 -14.62
C LYS A 125 25.52 10.13 -13.59
N LEU A 126 25.13 8.87 -13.78
CA LEU A 126 24.28 8.16 -12.83
C LEU A 126 25.10 7.21 -11.96
N MET A 127 24.80 7.25 -10.67
CA MET A 127 25.39 6.40 -9.64
C MET A 127 24.31 5.57 -8.97
N PHE A 128 24.58 4.27 -8.85
CA PHE A 128 23.75 3.30 -8.14
C PHE A 128 24.44 2.91 -6.84
N LEU A 129 23.84 3.31 -5.72
CA LEU A 129 24.26 2.94 -4.38
C LEU A 129 23.46 1.72 -3.93
N LYS A 130 24.15 0.58 -3.83
CA LYS A 130 23.63 -0.69 -3.32
C LYS A 130 23.70 -0.66 -1.79
N VAL A 131 22.61 -1.04 -1.13
CA VAL A 131 22.50 -1.12 0.33
C VAL A 131 22.31 -2.58 0.74
N HIS A 132 23.11 -3.04 1.69
CA HIS A 132 23.02 -4.36 2.30
C HIS A 132 22.85 -4.23 3.81
N MET A 133 21.94 -5.01 4.38
CA MET A 133 21.80 -5.17 5.83
C MET A 133 22.49 -6.47 6.27
N PRO A 134 23.54 -6.39 7.09
CA PRO A 134 24.20 -7.58 7.62
C PRO A 134 23.29 -8.30 8.62
N TRP A 135 23.60 -9.57 8.87
CA TRP A 135 22.78 -10.46 9.70
C TRP A 135 22.50 -9.92 11.11
N ASP A 136 23.51 -9.34 11.76
CA ASP A 136 23.35 -8.77 13.11
C ASP A 136 22.37 -7.59 13.15
N THR A 137 22.42 -6.74 12.12
CA THR A 137 21.52 -5.62 11.93
C THR A 137 20.09 -6.13 11.69
N LEU A 138 19.93 -7.13 10.80
CA LEU A 138 18.64 -7.79 10.57
C LEU A 138 18.05 -8.40 11.84
N CYS A 139 18.86 -9.10 12.64
CA CYS A 139 18.40 -9.69 13.90
C CYS A 139 17.92 -8.63 14.89
N THR A 140 18.71 -7.56 15.05
CA THR A 140 18.38 -6.47 15.97
C THR A 140 17.07 -5.81 15.56
N TYR A 141 16.89 -5.53 14.26
CA TYR A 141 15.64 -4.95 13.76
C TYR A 141 14.47 -5.93 13.80
N ALA A 142 14.68 -7.22 13.55
CA ALA A 142 13.63 -8.23 13.66
C ALA A 142 13.10 -8.34 15.10
N GLU A 143 13.98 -8.23 16.09
CA GLU A 143 13.64 -8.24 17.53
C GLU A 143 12.84 -7.00 17.90
N VAL A 144 13.31 -5.82 17.50
CA VAL A 144 12.60 -4.56 17.77
C VAL A 144 11.25 -4.47 17.05
N LEU A 145 11.14 -5.06 15.86
CA LEU A 145 9.88 -5.14 15.11
C LEU A 145 8.96 -6.28 15.56
N HIS A 146 9.37 -7.10 16.54
CA HIS A 146 8.68 -8.32 16.98
C HIS A 146 8.20 -9.19 15.83
N ILE A 147 9.05 -9.38 14.82
CA ILE A 147 8.67 -10.18 13.65
C ILE A 147 8.51 -11.63 14.07
N LYS A 148 7.35 -12.20 13.75
CA LYS A 148 7.08 -13.61 13.98
C LYS A 148 7.82 -14.48 12.98
N LEU A 149 8.56 -15.46 13.50
CA LEU A 149 9.39 -16.37 12.73
C LEU A 149 9.13 -17.82 13.14
N PRO A 150 9.36 -18.79 12.23
CA PRO A 150 9.04 -20.20 12.46
C PRO A 150 9.93 -20.82 13.54
N ILE A 151 9.31 -21.55 14.47
CA ILE A 151 9.97 -22.31 15.55
C ILE A 151 9.89 -23.81 15.29
N GLN A 152 8.69 -24.33 15.05
CA GLN A 152 8.46 -25.76 14.92
C GLN A 152 7.45 -26.02 13.80
N PRO A 153 7.61 -27.09 12.98
CA PRO A 153 6.60 -27.45 11.99
C PRO A 153 5.26 -27.72 12.67
N ASN A 154 4.19 -27.20 12.07
CA ASN A 154 2.82 -27.42 12.52
C ASN A 154 2.46 -28.89 12.32
N ASP A 155 2.19 -29.58 13.43
CA ASP A 155 1.80 -30.99 13.48
C ASP A 155 0.27 -31.17 13.57
N LEU A 156 -0.49 -30.08 13.63
CA LEU A 156 -1.94 -30.10 13.62
C LEU A 156 -2.46 -30.47 12.23
N SER A 157 -3.40 -31.41 12.16
CA SER A 157 -4.11 -31.71 10.94
C SER A 157 -4.92 -30.49 10.50
N SER A 158 -4.61 -29.93 9.32
CA SER A 158 -5.36 -28.81 8.76
C SER A 158 -6.85 -29.18 8.66
N ARG A 159 -7.72 -28.33 9.24
CA ARG A 159 -9.16 -28.48 9.08
C ARG A 159 -9.48 -28.36 7.59
N PRO A 160 -10.18 -29.33 6.97
CA PRO A 160 -10.57 -29.19 5.58
C PRO A 160 -11.42 -27.94 5.42
N SER A 161 -11.07 -27.09 4.45
CA SER A 161 -11.85 -25.89 4.17
C SER A 161 -13.31 -26.27 3.90
N PRO A 162 -14.30 -25.44 4.31
CA PRO A 162 -15.71 -25.68 4.02
C PRO A 162 -16.01 -25.89 2.52
N TRP A 163 -15.09 -25.46 1.66
CA TRP A 163 -15.14 -25.55 0.20
C TRP A 163 -14.70 -26.91 -0.37
N ARG A 164 -14.31 -27.88 0.47
CA ARG A 164 -13.93 -29.23 0.02
C ARG A 164 -15.08 -30.00 -0.66
N PHE A 165 -16.33 -29.56 -0.51
CA PHE A 165 -17.49 -30.12 -1.22
C PHE A 165 -17.32 -30.05 -2.76
N PHE A 166 -16.54 -29.11 -3.28
CA PHE A 166 -16.25 -28.97 -4.72
C PHE A 166 -14.88 -29.51 -5.14
N PHE A 167 -14.19 -30.27 -4.29
CA PHE A 167 -12.78 -30.68 -4.49
C PHE A 167 -12.51 -31.43 -5.82
N PHE A 168 -13.47 -32.23 -6.29
CA PHE A 168 -13.33 -32.95 -7.56
C PHE A 168 -13.28 -32.01 -8.78
N ILE A 169 -14.00 -30.89 -8.72
CA ILE A 169 -14.03 -29.87 -9.76
C ILE A 169 -12.85 -28.90 -9.61
N THR A 170 -12.47 -28.59 -8.37
CA THR A 170 -11.43 -27.57 -8.10
C THR A 170 -10.00 -28.05 -8.30
N LYS A 171 -9.73 -29.36 -8.25
CA LYS A 171 -8.37 -29.92 -8.40
C LYS A 171 -7.66 -29.50 -9.69
N HIS A 172 -8.37 -29.41 -10.82
CA HIS A 172 -7.77 -29.01 -12.10
C HIS A 172 -7.40 -27.52 -12.17
N PHE A 173 -7.98 -26.72 -11.28
CA PHE A 173 -7.71 -25.29 -11.20
C PHE A 173 -6.57 -24.97 -10.23
N TYR A 174 -6.08 -25.90 -9.40
CA TYR A 174 -4.94 -25.61 -8.53
C TYR A 174 -3.62 -25.53 -9.32
N PRO A 175 -2.69 -24.63 -8.92
CA PRO A 175 -1.34 -24.61 -9.48
C PRO A 175 -0.63 -25.95 -9.30
N ASN A 176 0.29 -26.26 -10.20
CA ASN A 176 0.95 -27.56 -10.21
C ASN A 176 1.82 -27.75 -8.95
N GLU A 177 1.55 -28.78 -8.15
CA GLU A 177 2.22 -29.03 -6.85
C GLU A 177 3.72 -29.35 -7.02
N ASP A 178 4.14 -29.80 -8.21
CA ASP A 178 5.54 -30.06 -8.57
C ASP A 178 6.36 -28.78 -8.76
N LEU A 179 5.70 -27.67 -9.12
CA LEU A 179 6.33 -26.36 -9.36
C LEU A 179 6.22 -25.43 -8.15
N ILE A 180 5.10 -25.51 -7.42
CA ILE A 180 4.84 -24.75 -6.20
C ILE A 180 4.65 -25.74 -5.06
N THR A 181 5.72 -26.02 -4.33
CA THR A 181 5.65 -26.86 -3.13
C THR A 181 4.78 -26.16 -2.09
N LYS A 182 3.82 -26.88 -1.51
CA LYS A 182 3.06 -26.37 -0.36
C LYS A 182 4.05 -26.06 0.76
N GLU A 183 4.12 -24.80 1.15
CA GLU A 183 4.92 -24.38 2.30
C GLU A 183 4.39 -25.11 3.54
N ALA A 184 5.31 -25.73 4.29
CA ALA A 184 4.95 -26.31 5.58
C ALA A 184 4.50 -25.16 6.49
N GLU A 185 3.36 -25.33 7.14
CA GLU A 185 2.95 -24.42 8.21
C GLU A 185 3.89 -24.64 9.41
N PHE A 186 4.26 -23.56 10.08
CA PHE A 186 5.08 -23.59 11.28
C PHE A 186 4.36 -22.83 12.39
N PHE A 187 4.55 -23.25 13.63
CA PHE A 187 4.28 -22.39 14.76
C PHE A 187 5.29 -21.24 14.75
N THR A 188 4.79 -20.02 14.92
CA THR A 188 5.60 -18.82 14.88
C THR A 188 5.58 -18.11 16.23
N ALA A 189 6.65 -17.38 16.53
CA ALA A 189 6.77 -16.55 17.73
C ALA A 189 7.59 -15.30 17.43
N PRO A 190 7.44 -14.21 18.21
CA PRO A 190 8.24 -13.01 18.04
C PRO A 190 9.72 -13.33 18.19
N PHE A 191 10.52 -12.80 17.27
CA PHE A 191 11.95 -13.04 17.22
C PHE A 191 12.69 -12.41 18.40
N GLU A 192 13.55 -13.18 19.05
CA GLU A 192 14.44 -12.71 20.12
C GLU A 192 15.88 -13.12 19.80
N LYS A 193 16.82 -12.15 19.78
CA LYS A 193 18.22 -12.42 19.43
C LYS A 193 18.90 -13.37 20.42
N LYS A 194 18.48 -13.36 21.68
CA LYS A 194 19.01 -14.25 22.73
C LYS A 194 18.55 -15.70 22.59
N ARG A 195 17.46 -15.96 21.85
CA ARG A 195 16.79 -17.27 21.73
C ARG A 195 16.84 -17.85 20.32
N LEU A 196 17.90 -17.52 19.56
CA LEU A 196 18.11 -17.97 18.18
C LEU A 196 17.99 -19.48 17.99
N GLU A 197 18.38 -20.27 19.00
CA GLU A 197 18.38 -21.75 18.95
C GLU A 197 16.99 -22.38 18.86
N TYR A 198 15.94 -21.67 19.31
CA TYR A 198 14.57 -22.16 19.23
C TYR A 198 13.93 -21.94 17.86
N PHE A 199 14.49 -21.03 17.05
CA PHE A 199 13.95 -20.77 15.72
C PHE A 199 14.43 -21.82 14.72
N HIS A 200 13.52 -22.24 13.85
CA HIS A 200 13.81 -23.20 12.78
C HIS A 200 14.63 -22.53 11.68
N MET A 201 15.94 -22.48 11.87
CA MET A 201 16.88 -21.88 10.93
C MET A 201 17.60 -22.98 10.13
N ARG A 202 17.21 -23.18 8.87
CA ARG A 202 17.94 -24.05 7.93
C ARG A 202 19.16 -23.31 7.37
N ASP A 203 18.90 -22.16 6.74
CA ASP A 203 19.90 -21.31 6.10
C ASP A 203 19.70 -19.86 6.53
N LYS A 204 20.80 -19.17 6.91
CA LYS A 204 20.76 -17.77 7.33
C LYS A 204 20.29 -16.84 6.21
N ASP A 205 20.68 -17.10 4.97
CA ASP A 205 20.40 -16.22 3.83
C ASP A 205 18.93 -16.27 3.38
N VAL A 206 18.24 -17.38 3.67
CA VAL A 206 16.84 -17.63 3.27
C VAL A 206 15.87 -17.40 4.45
N PHE A 207 16.37 -17.39 5.69
CA PHE A 207 15.56 -17.23 6.89
C PHE A 207 14.71 -15.96 6.87
N PHE A 208 15.31 -14.82 6.53
CA PHE A 208 14.56 -13.60 6.25
C PHE A 208 14.23 -13.52 4.76
N THR A 209 12.95 -13.54 4.42
CA THR A 209 12.51 -13.40 3.03
C THR A 209 12.92 -12.04 2.46
N ALA A 210 13.05 -11.96 1.14
CA ALA A 210 13.37 -10.70 0.46
C ALA A 210 12.36 -9.61 0.83
N ALA A 211 11.07 -9.94 0.89
CA ALA A 211 10.02 -9.02 1.30
C ALA A 211 10.20 -8.52 2.75
N MET A 212 10.56 -9.40 3.69
CA MET A 212 10.83 -9.01 5.09
C MET A 212 12.05 -8.09 5.21
N ARG A 213 13.14 -8.39 4.49
CA ARG A 213 14.34 -7.55 4.45
C ARG A 213 14.03 -6.18 3.83
N ASN A 214 13.32 -6.15 2.71
CA ASN A 214 12.88 -4.92 2.07
C ASN A 214 11.97 -4.10 2.99
N ARG A 215 11.09 -4.77 3.76
CA ARG A 215 10.23 -4.13 4.76
C ARG A 215 11.06 -3.48 5.86
N MET A 216 12.03 -4.18 6.46
CA MET A 216 12.93 -3.60 7.48
C MET A 216 13.70 -2.38 6.95
N ALA A 217 14.23 -2.45 5.73
CA ALA A 217 14.97 -1.34 5.13
C ALA A 217 14.09 -0.11 4.83
N SER A 218 12.91 -0.34 4.25
CA SER A 218 12.15 0.69 3.53
C SER A 218 10.87 1.14 4.23
N CYS A 219 10.62 0.75 5.48
CA CYS A 219 9.28 0.59 6.07
C CYS A 219 8.26 1.77 5.89
N HIS A 220 8.63 2.96 5.39
CA HIS A 220 7.74 4.12 5.20
C HIS A 220 6.57 3.87 4.23
N MET A 221 6.68 2.94 3.29
CA MET A 221 5.69 2.80 2.21
C MET A 221 4.58 1.77 2.49
N PHE A 222 4.78 0.88 3.46
CA PHE A 222 3.88 -0.27 3.65
C PHE A 222 2.79 -0.05 4.71
N LEU A 223 3.01 0.82 5.70
CA LEU A 223 2.07 0.97 6.82
C LEU A 223 0.98 2.03 6.61
N GLN A 224 1.15 2.99 5.69
CA GLN A 224 0.14 4.06 5.48
C GLN A 224 -1.17 3.64 4.80
N SER A 225 -1.28 2.42 4.29
CA SER A 225 -2.45 2.02 3.48
C SER A 225 -3.42 1.07 4.17
N VAL A 226 -3.06 0.49 5.31
CA VAL A 226 -3.97 -0.42 6.03
C VAL A 226 -5.05 0.39 6.77
N GLN A 227 -4.78 1.65 7.12
CA GLN A 227 -5.73 2.50 7.82
C GLN A 227 -6.84 3.09 6.91
N ALA A 228 -6.65 3.16 5.59
CA ALA A 228 -7.64 3.75 4.69
C ALA A 228 -8.92 2.89 4.57
N ALA A 229 -8.86 1.59 4.88
CA ALA A 229 -10.03 0.71 4.89
C ALA A 229 -10.68 0.54 6.27
N CYS A 230 -9.94 0.76 7.38
CA CYS A 230 -10.44 0.53 8.74
C CYS A 230 -11.13 1.74 9.38
N ASN A 231 -10.98 2.95 8.86
CA ASN A 231 -11.62 4.15 9.43
C ASN A 231 -13.15 4.24 9.23
N PHE A 232 -13.80 3.21 8.67
CA PHE A 232 -15.27 3.17 8.51
C PHE A 232 -16.01 2.47 9.67
N PHE A 233 -15.31 1.84 10.62
CA PHE A 233 -15.96 1.24 11.81
C PHE A 233 -15.19 1.59 13.09
N SER A 234 -15.52 2.75 13.67
CA SER A 234 -15.00 3.22 14.96
C SER A 234 -15.57 2.42 16.13
N TYR A 235 -15.09 1.21 16.41
CA TYR A 235 -15.47 0.47 17.62
C TYR A 235 -14.42 -0.54 18.10
N PHE A 236 -13.11 -0.31 17.93
CA PHE A 236 -12.11 -1.25 18.46
C PHE A 236 -10.75 -0.61 18.83
N SER A 237 -10.77 0.62 19.34
CA SER A 237 -9.56 1.29 19.87
C SER A 237 -9.61 1.31 21.39
N PHE A 238 -9.46 0.13 22.00
CA PHE A 238 -9.15 0.02 23.43
C PHE A 238 -8.49 -1.34 23.69
N ILE A 239 -7.18 -1.44 23.46
CA ILE A 239 -6.22 -2.26 24.22
C ILE A 239 -4.80 -1.81 23.84
N LEU A 240 -3.98 -1.77 24.90
CA LEU A 240 -2.58 -1.37 25.13
C LEU A 240 -1.61 -1.63 23.96
N LYS A 241 -0.68 -0.72 23.60
CA LYS A 241 0.44 -0.03 24.29
C LYS A 241 1.77 -0.78 24.19
N ASP A 242 2.72 -0.06 23.59
CA ASP A 242 4.18 -0.20 23.63
C ASP A 242 4.80 -1.28 22.71
N VAL A 243 5.25 -0.87 21.51
CA VAL A 243 6.58 -1.17 20.90
C VAL A 243 6.81 -0.31 19.64
N ALA A 244 8.00 0.31 19.55
CA ALA A 244 8.43 1.19 18.47
C ALA A 244 9.03 0.44 17.27
N ALA A 245 8.37 0.49 16.12
CA ALA A 245 8.89 -0.08 14.86
C ALA A 245 9.94 0.84 14.19
N TYR A 246 11.10 0.31 13.77
CA TYR A 246 12.18 1.08 13.13
C TYR A 246 12.15 1.03 11.61
N TYR A 247 12.35 2.20 11.01
CA TYR A 247 12.29 2.47 9.57
C TYR A 247 13.60 3.14 9.14
N ILE A 248 14.64 2.34 8.91
CA ILE A 248 16.03 2.84 8.89
C ILE A 248 16.21 3.97 7.87
N LEU A 249 15.76 3.79 6.63
CA LEU A 249 15.89 4.81 5.57
C LEU A 249 15.02 6.05 5.78
N SER A 250 13.91 5.95 6.52
CA SER A 250 13.00 7.09 6.75
C SER A 250 13.39 7.90 7.99
N ARG A 251 14.18 7.34 8.90
CA ARG A 251 14.64 7.97 10.13
C ARG A 251 16.13 8.35 10.10
N ALA A 252 16.89 7.84 9.14
CA ALA A 252 18.29 8.25 8.95
C ALA A 252 18.41 9.78 8.77
N PRO A 253 19.22 10.46 9.60
CA PRO A 253 19.41 11.90 9.55
C PRO A 253 20.36 12.27 8.41
N TYR A 254 20.15 13.44 7.81
CA TYR A 254 21.03 13.97 6.75
C TYR A 254 21.50 15.40 7.01
N GLU A 255 20.85 16.12 7.93
CA GLU A 255 21.25 17.48 8.34
C GLU A 255 20.96 17.62 9.84
N ILE A 256 22.02 17.78 10.64
CA ILE A 256 21.94 18.07 12.08
C ILE A 256 22.57 19.45 12.26
N ARG A 257 21.75 20.46 12.59
CA ARG A 257 22.22 21.82 12.92
C ARG A 257 21.62 22.22 14.25
N GLY A 258 22.39 22.14 15.33
CA GLY A 258 21.90 22.42 16.68
C GLY A 258 20.68 21.56 17.03
N SER A 259 19.55 22.22 17.34
CA SER A 259 18.27 21.56 17.65
C SER A 259 17.50 21.05 16.42
N ILE A 260 17.84 21.48 15.20
CA ILE A 260 17.11 21.11 13.99
C ILE A 260 17.73 19.84 13.40
N LYS A 261 17.04 18.71 13.58
CA LYS A 261 17.35 17.43 12.95
C LYS A 261 16.44 17.21 11.73
N LYS A 262 17.03 17.07 10.54
CA LYS A 262 16.30 16.64 9.34
C LYS A 262 16.65 15.20 9.01
N PHE A 263 15.62 14.41 8.75
CA PHE A 263 15.71 12.98 8.54
C PHE A 263 14.81 12.53 7.39
N GLY A 264 15.14 11.35 6.86
CA GLY A 264 14.33 10.59 5.92
C GLY A 264 14.70 10.73 4.45
N VAL A 265 14.66 9.60 3.75
CA VAL A 265 14.94 9.48 2.32
C VAL A 265 13.92 10.21 1.43
N THR A 266 12.65 10.32 1.84
CA THR A 266 11.60 10.97 1.02
C THR A 266 11.90 12.44 0.76
N LYS A 267 12.33 13.18 1.79
CA LYS A 267 12.78 14.57 1.61
C LYS A 267 14.01 14.70 0.73
N LEU A 268 14.90 13.70 0.72
CA LEU A 268 16.07 13.68 -0.16
C LEU A 268 15.68 13.40 -1.61
N LEU A 269 14.62 12.62 -1.84
CA LEU A 269 14.01 12.43 -3.17
C LEU A 269 13.31 13.72 -3.64
N ASP A 270 12.44 14.30 -2.81
CA ASP A 270 11.73 15.55 -3.13
C ASP A 270 12.70 16.72 -3.34
N GLY A 271 13.80 16.75 -2.59
CA GLY A 271 14.87 17.74 -2.71
C GLY A 271 15.80 17.52 -3.91
N GLY A 272 15.62 16.44 -4.66
CA GLY A 272 16.45 16.07 -5.81
C GLY A 272 17.91 15.76 -5.46
N VAL A 273 18.17 15.28 -4.24
CA VAL A 273 19.47 14.72 -3.83
C VAL A 273 19.61 13.29 -4.34
N TYR A 274 18.55 12.49 -4.16
CA TYR A 274 18.39 11.19 -4.80
C TYR A 274 17.32 11.30 -5.89
N LYS A 275 17.48 10.52 -6.95
CA LYS A 275 16.54 10.42 -8.08
C LYS A 275 15.52 9.31 -7.87
N ALA A 276 15.94 8.20 -7.28
CA ALA A 276 15.08 7.05 -7.03
C ALA A 276 15.59 6.23 -5.85
N ALA A 277 14.68 5.49 -5.23
CA ALA A 277 14.92 4.63 -4.07
C ALA A 277 13.97 3.42 -4.18
N TYR A 278 14.47 2.21 -4.39
CA TYR A 278 13.63 1.03 -4.62
C TYR A 278 14.34 -0.29 -4.26
N PRO A 279 13.58 -1.34 -3.87
CA PRO A 279 14.11 -2.69 -3.74
C PRO A 279 14.29 -3.35 -5.11
N LEU A 280 15.19 -4.31 -5.19
CA LEU A 280 15.39 -5.10 -6.41
C LEU A 280 14.38 -6.24 -6.55
N HIS A 281 14.10 -6.60 -7.81
CA HIS A 281 13.42 -7.84 -8.15
C HIS A 281 14.43 -8.97 -8.37
N ASP A 282 14.03 -10.20 -8.06
CA ASP A 282 14.93 -11.36 -8.13
C ASP A 282 15.44 -11.67 -9.55
N CYS A 283 14.57 -11.53 -10.55
CA CYS A 283 14.92 -11.83 -11.94
C CYS A 283 13.99 -11.09 -12.92
N ARG A 284 14.24 -11.29 -14.22
CA ARG A 284 13.32 -10.87 -15.28
C ARG A 284 12.10 -11.77 -15.28
N PHE A 285 10.93 -11.22 -15.63
CA PHE A 285 9.68 -11.97 -15.58
C PHE A 285 9.57 -13.06 -16.67
N ASN A 286 10.27 -12.89 -17.80
CA ASN A 286 10.16 -13.75 -18.98
C ASN A 286 11.30 -14.75 -19.15
N VAL A 287 12.42 -14.57 -18.43
CA VAL A 287 13.62 -15.40 -18.55
C VAL A 287 14.10 -15.79 -17.18
N LYS A 288 14.33 -17.09 -16.98
CA LYS A 288 14.91 -17.64 -15.75
C LYS A 288 16.36 -17.17 -15.58
N SER A 289 16.72 -16.73 -14.37
CA SER A 289 18.10 -16.37 -14.03
C SER A 289 19.01 -17.60 -14.06
N LYS A 290 20.25 -17.38 -14.47
CA LYS A 290 21.32 -18.39 -14.51
C LYS A 290 22.16 -18.42 -13.22
N GLU A 291 21.91 -17.52 -12.29
CA GLU A 291 22.67 -17.40 -11.04
C GLU A 291 22.31 -18.54 -10.08
N GLU A 292 23.34 -19.27 -9.62
CA GLU A 292 23.21 -20.31 -8.59
C GLU A 292 22.87 -19.63 -7.26
N GLY A 293 21.68 -19.92 -6.71
CA GLY A 293 21.17 -19.30 -5.47
C GLY A 293 20.00 -18.33 -5.67
N CYS A 294 19.64 -17.95 -6.91
CA CYS A 294 18.43 -17.15 -7.17
C CYS A 294 17.18 -18.05 -7.23
N PRO A 295 16.14 -17.82 -6.39
CA PRO A 295 14.94 -18.67 -6.34
C PRO A 295 14.01 -18.48 -7.55
N ASN A 296 14.24 -17.46 -8.39
CA ASN A 296 13.42 -17.16 -9.58
C ASN A 296 11.92 -16.99 -9.31
N GLU A 297 11.55 -16.45 -8.14
CA GLU A 297 10.14 -16.34 -7.70
C GLU A 297 9.29 -15.51 -8.66
N ARG A 298 9.85 -14.43 -9.23
CA ARG A 298 9.15 -13.59 -10.21
C ARG A 298 8.79 -14.32 -11.50
N TYR A 299 9.70 -15.13 -12.02
CA TYR A 299 9.48 -15.91 -13.23
C TYR A 299 8.38 -16.96 -13.00
N LEU A 300 8.45 -17.66 -11.86
CA LEU A 300 7.43 -18.63 -11.44
C LEU A 300 6.05 -17.99 -11.26
N LEU A 301 5.98 -16.83 -10.60
CA LEU A 301 4.75 -16.05 -10.45
C LEU A 301 4.17 -15.60 -11.79
N TYR A 302 5.03 -15.25 -12.75
CA TYR A 302 4.58 -14.88 -14.09
C TYR A 302 3.96 -16.08 -14.82
N GLU A 303 4.63 -17.23 -14.81
CA GLU A 303 4.18 -18.44 -15.50
C GLU A 303 2.87 -19.01 -14.91
N GLU A 304 2.79 -19.13 -13.59
CA GLU A 304 1.68 -19.81 -12.92
C GLU A 304 0.49 -18.89 -12.61
N TRP A 305 0.67 -17.57 -12.56
CA TRP A 305 -0.36 -16.65 -12.09
C TRP A 305 -0.57 -15.40 -12.96
N ALA A 306 0.46 -14.59 -13.20
CA ALA A 306 0.29 -13.28 -13.85
C ALA A 306 0.21 -13.33 -15.40
N HIS A 307 0.29 -14.51 -16.01
CA HIS A 307 0.14 -14.68 -17.45
C HIS A 307 -1.34 -14.89 -17.82
N PRO A 308 -1.87 -14.27 -18.91
CA PRO A 308 -3.26 -14.44 -19.33
C PRO A 308 -3.69 -15.88 -19.58
N LYS A 309 -2.75 -16.77 -19.93
CA LYS A 309 -2.96 -18.22 -20.08
C LYS A 309 -3.41 -18.89 -18.78
N SER A 310 -3.06 -18.33 -17.63
CA SER A 310 -3.29 -18.91 -16.31
C SER A 310 -4.57 -18.37 -15.63
N PHE A 311 -5.46 -17.71 -16.38
CA PHE A 311 -6.69 -17.09 -15.83
C PHE A 311 -7.64 -18.09 -15.14
N TYR A 312 -7.63 -19.35 -15.57
CA TYR A 312 -8.46 -20.40 -14.98
C TYR A 312 -7.85 -20.98 -13.70
N LYS A 313 -6.55 -20.79 -13.46
CA LYS A 313 -5.88 -21.32 -12.27
C LYS A 313 -6.26 -20.51 -11.03
N MET A 314 -6.27 -21.18 -9.88
CA MET A 314 -6.40 -20.57 -8.57
C MET A 314 -5.14 -19.80 -8.24
N GLN A 315 -5.32 -18.71 -7.49
CA GLN A 315 -4.22 -17.80 -7.16
C GLN A 315 -3.33 -18.41 -6.06
N PRO A 316 -2.00 -18.49 -6.27
CA PRO A 316 -1.05 -18.96 -5.25
C PRO A 316 -0.76 -17.86 -4.22
N LEU A 317 -1.68 -17.66 -3.27
CA LEU A 317 -1.64 -16.55 -2.31
C LEU A 317 -0.37 -16.52 -1.45
N ASN A 318 0.12 -17.69 -1.01
CA ASN A 318 1.34 -17.76 -0.18
C ASN A 318 2.58 -17.28 -0.94
N LEU A 319 2.72 -17.65 -2.23
CA LEU A 319 3.83 -17.21 -3.07
C LEU A 319 3.76 -15.71 -3.37
N ILE A 320 2.56 -15.18 -3.62
CA ILE A 320 2.33 -13.74 -3.81
C ILE A 320 2.68 -12.97 -2.54
N ARG A 321 2.25 -13.45 -1.37
CA ARG A 321 2.58 -12.88 -0.06
C ARG A 321 4.09 -12.90 0.17
N LYS A 322 4.77 -14.02 -0.06
CA LYS A 322 6.21 -14.16 0.15
C LYS A 322 7.02 -13.16 -0.70
N TYR A 323 6.61 -12.93 -1.94
CA TYR A 323 7.32 -12.06 -2.87
C TYR A 323 6.95 -10.57 -2.73
N TYR A 324 5.67 -10.24 -2.59
CA TYR A 324 5.17 -8.85 -2.56
C TYR A 324 4.82 -8.32 -1.17
N GLY A 325 4.76 -9.19 -0.15
CA GLY A 325 4.30 -8.87 1.20
C GLY A 325 2.79 -9.04 1.40
N GLU A 326 2.36 -8.92 2.66
CA GLU A 326 1.00 -9.21 3.12
C GLU A 326 -0.03 -8.25 2.52
N LYS A 327 0.31 -6.97 2.31
CA LYS A 327 -0.58 -5.96 1.74
C LYS A 327 -1.04 -6.28 0.31
N VAL A 328 -0.11 -6.72 -0.54
CA VAL A 328 -0.45 -7.12 -1.92
C VAL A 328 -1.14 -8.47 -1.89
N GLY A 329 -0.70 -9.37 -0.99
CA GLY A 329 -1.36 -10.65 -0.73
C GLY A 329 -2.84 -10.50 -0.40
N ILE A 330 -3.21 -9.63 0.54
CA ILE A 330 -4.61 -9.46 0.99
C ILE A 330 -5.50 -8.90 -0.12
N TYR A 331 -4.98 -8.00 -0.95
CA TYR A 331 -5.69 -7.47 -2.10
C TYR A 331 -6.09 -8.58 -3.07
N PHE A 332 -5.14 -9.45 -3.45
CA PHE A 332 -5.44 -10.56 -4.34
C PHE A 332 -6.31 -11.63 -3.67
N ALA A 333 -6.12 -11.89 -2.38
CA ALA A 333 -7.01 -12.77 -1.62
C ALA A 333 -8.47 -12.27 -1.62
N TRP A 334 -8.68 -10.96 -1.43
CA TRP A 334 -9.99 -10.32 -1.55
C TRP A 334 -10.56 -10.42 -2.95
N LEU A 335 -9.76 -10.09 -3.97
CA LEU A 335 -10.19 -10.15 -5.37
C LEU A 335 -10.62 -11.58 -5.75
N GLY A 336 -9.81 -12.59 -5.41
CA GLY A 336 -10.13 -13.99 -5.67
C GLY A 336 -11.33 -14.50 -4.88
N PHE A 337 -11.53 -14.03 -3.64
CA PHE A 337 -12.74 -14.33 -2.88
C PHE A 337 -13.99 -13.69 -3.51
N TYR A 338 -13.90 -12.42 -3.91
CA TYR A 338 -14.97 -11.68 -4.56
C TYR A 338 -15.37 -12.31 -5.90
N THR A 339 -14.41 -12.65 -6.77
CA THR A 339 -14.71 -13.31 -8.05
C THR A 339 -15.39 -14.67 -7.85
N ARG A 340 -14.97 -15.46 -6.84
CA ARG A 340 -15.62 -16.75 -6.51
C ARG A 340 -17.06 -16.56 -6.03
N MET A 341 -17.33 -15.60 -5.16
CA MET A 341 -18.68 -15.31 -4.69
C MET A 341 -19.57 -14.70 -5.79
N LEU A 342 -19.00 -13.88 -6.68
CA LEU A 342 -19.69 -13.35 -7.85
C LEU A 342 -20.08 -14.46 -8.83
N ALA A 343 -19.28 -15.52 -8.97
CA ALA A 343 -19.65 -16.65 -9.83
C ALA A 343 -20.96 -17.29 -9.37
N LEU A 344 -21.18 -17.43 -8.06
CA LEU A 344 -22.46 -17.90 -7.50
C LEU A 344 -23.62 -16.97 -7.89
N ALA A 345 -23.45 -15.65 -7.73
CA ALA A 345 -24.46 -14.67 -8.09
C ALA A 345 -24.73 -14.64 -9.61
N ALA A 346 -23.69 -14.80 -10.43
CA ALA A 346 -23.80 -14.85 -11.89
C ALA A 346 -24.58 -16.07 -12.37
N VAL A 347 -24.41 -17.23 -11.73
CA VAL A 347 -25.20 -18.44 -12.06
C VAL A 347 -26.69 -18.19 -11.78
N VAL A 348 -27.04 -17.64 -10.61
CA VAL A 348 -28.44 -17.32 -10.28
C VAL A 348 -28.99 -16.26 -11.23
N GLY A 349 -28.21 -15.22 -11.53
CA GLY A 349 -28.58 -14.17 -12.48
C GLY A 349 -28.81 -14.70 -13.90
N LEU A 350 -27.96 -15.62 -14.37
CA LEU A 350 -28.13 -16.29 -15.66
C LEU A 350 -29.41 -17.13 -15.69
N CYS A 351 -29.71 -17.87 -14.62
CA CYS A 351 -30.96 -18.62 -14.51
C CYS A 351 -32.19 -17.69 -14.58
N CYS A 352 -32.17 -16.55 -13.87
CA CYS A 352 -33.24 -15.55 -13.94
C CYS A 352 -33.36 -14.92 -15.34
N PHE A 353 -32.24 -14.68 -16.02
CA PHE A 353 -32.22 -14.16 -17.38
C PHE A 353 -32.82 -15.17 -18.38
N ILE A 354 -32.43 -16.46 -18.30
CA ILE A 354 -32.99 -17.53 -19.12
C ILE A 354 -34.49 -17.65 -18.87
N TYR A 355 -34.94 -17.58 -17.62
CA TYR A 355 -36.36 -17.56 -17.28
C TYR A 355 -37.09 -16.38 -17.96
N GLY A 356 -36.54 -15.17 -17.88
CA GLY A 356 -37.07 -13.99 -18.57
C GLY A 356 -37.15 -14.17 -20.08
N TYR A 357 -36.10 -14.72 -20.68
CA TYR A 357 -36.03 -15.00 -22.12
C TYR A 357 -37.10 -16.01 -22.56
N THR A 358 -37.33 -17.08 -21.78
CA THR A 358 -38.40 -18.04 -22.07
C THR A 358 -39.81 -17.47 -21.90
N THR A 359 -39.97 -16.50 -20.99
CA THR A 359 -41.28 -15.90 -20.66
C THR A 359 -41.68 -14.78 -21.62
N GLN A 360 -40.72 -14.17 -22.32
CA GLN A 360 -40.93 -13.02 -23.23
C GLN A 360 -42.06 -13.20 -24.24
N GLU A 361 -42.14 -14.38 -24.87
CA GLU A 361 -43.15 -14.71 -25.88
C GLU A 361 -44.48 -15.21 -25.27
N THR A 362 -44.57 -15.34 -23.93
CA THR A 362 -45.80 -15.76 -23.24
C THR A 362 -46.54 -14.62 -22.56
N SER A 363 -45.81 -13.57 -22.15
CA SER A 363 -46.36 -12.40 -21.46
C SER A 363 -47.50 -11.72 -22.22
N THR A 364 -48.59 -11.42 -21.51
CA THR A 364 -49.79 -10.81 -22.09
C THR A 364 -49.54 -9.38 -22.55
N TRP A 365 -48.85 -8.58 -21.74
CA TRP A 365 -48.60 -7.17 -22.04
C TRP A 365 -47.66 -6.96 -23.24
N SER A 366 -46.61 -7.78 -23.41
CA SER A 366 -45.71 -7.68 -24.56
C SER A 366 -46.43 -8.04 -25.86
N LYS A 367 -47.34 -9.03 -25.79
CA LYS A 367 -48.23 -9.39 -26.90
C LYS A 367 -49.21 -8.27 -27.23
N GLU A 368 -49.85 -7.67 -26.24
CA GLU A 368 -50.79 -6.56 -26.44
C GLU A 368 -50.13 -5.35 -27.12
N VAL A 369 -48.89 -5.03 -26.76
CA VAL A 369 -48.12 -3.95 -27.40
C VAL A 369 -47.72 -4.30 -28.84
N CYS A 370 -47.32 -5.54 -29.10
CA CYS A 370 -46.89 -6.00 -30.42
C CYS A 370 -48.04 -6.38 -31.37
N ASP A 371 -49.26 -6.53 -30.86
CA ASP A 371 -50.42 -6.90 -31.66
C ASP A 371 -50.87 -5.70 -32.52
N PRO A 372 -50.90 -5.83 -33.86
CA PRO A 372 -51.36 -4.75 -34.73
C PRO A 372 -52.84 -4.38 -34.50
N GLU A 373 -53.67 -5.27 -33.97
CA GLU A 373 -55.08 -4.98 -33.71
C GLU A 373 -55.33 -4.21 -32.41
N ILE A 374 -54.41 -4.31 -31.44
CA ILE A 374 -54.49 -3.65 -30.13
C ILE A 374 -53.47 -2.51 -30.09
N GLY A 375 -52.18 -2.82 -29.96
CA GLY A 375 -51.09 -1.84 -29.90
C GLY A 375 -50.92 -1.00 -31.16
N GLY A 376 -51.34 -1.52 -32.33
CA GLY A 376 -51.37 -0.74 -33.58
C GLY A 376 -52.48 0.32 -33.66
N LYS A 377 -53.53 0.20 -32.84
CA LYS A 377 -54.65 1.16 -32.78
C LYS A 377 -54.49 2.20 -31.67
N ILE A 378 -53.56 1.99 -30.72
CA ILE A 378 -53.28 2.92 -29.64
C ILE A 378 -52.31 4.00 -30.13
N VAL A 379 -52.84 5.21 -30.31
CA VAL A 379 -52.08 6.40 -30.70
C VAL A 379 -51.55 7.08 -29.44
N MET A 380 -50.23 7.22 -29.36
CA MET A 380 -49.56 7.88 -28.24
C MET A 380 -49.38 9.37 -28.51
N CYS A 381 -49.48 10.17 -27.45
CA CYS A 381 -49.19 11.60 -27.52
C CYS A 381 -47.72 11.83 -27.91
N PRO A 382 -47.43 12.90 -28.66
CA PRO A 382 -46.06 13.33 -28.91
C PRO A 382 -45.34 13.62 -27.59
N GLN A 383 -44.03 13.34 -27.56
CA GLN A 383 -43.19 13.56 -26.36
C GLN A 383 -42.73 15.01 -26.21
N CYS A 384 -43.05 15.88 -27.18
CA CYS A 384 -42.61 17.28 -27.26
C CYS A 384 -43.78 18.23 -27.51
N ASP A 385 -43.62 19.48 -27.11
CA ASP A 385 -44.63 20.53 -27.27
C ASP A 385 -44.76 21.06 -28.72
N ARG A 386 -43.69 20.97 -29.54
CA ARG A 386 -43.66 21.50 -30.92
C ARG A 386 -43.03 20.49 -31.88
N GLU A 387 -43.59 20.41 -33.09
CA GLU A 387 -43.07 19.64 -34.25
C GLU A 387 -42.88 18.12 -34.06
N CYS A 388 -43.63 17.48 -33.15
CA CYS A 388 -43.61 16.02 -33.02
C CYS A 388 -44.87 15.37 -33.57
N GLN A 389 -44.69 14.27 -34.30
CA GLN A 389 -45.79 13.46 -34.82
C GLN A 389 -46.33 12.52 -33.74
N TYR A 390 -47.63 12.21 -33.85
CA TYR A 390 -48.22 11.11 -33.11
C TYR A 390 -47.57 9.79 -33.54
N TRP A 391 -47.31 8.90 -32.59
CA TRP A 391 -46.65 7.63 -32.85
C TRP A 391 -47.52 6.47 -32.35
N MET A 392 -47.42 5.33 -33.03
CA MET A 392 -48.18 4.12 -32.69
C MET A 392 -47.44 3.33 -31.62
N LEU A 393 -48.17 2.81 -30.62
CA LEU A 393 -47.56 2.01 -29.55
C LEU A 393 -46.83 0.76 -30.07
N ASN A 394 -47.30 0.16 -31.16
CA ASN A 394 -46.64 -0.98 -31.81
C ASN A 394 -45.17 -0.70 -32.24
N SER A 395 -44.80 0.57 -32.47
CA SER A 395 -43.41 0.93 -32.79
C SER A 395 -42.42 0.63 -31.66
N THR A 396 -42.87 0.51 -30.41
CA THR A 396 -42.03 0.13 -29.26
C THR A 396 -42.05 -1.37 -28.95
N CYS A 397 -42.66 -2.20 -29.81
CA CYS A 397 -42.77 -3.65 -29.62
C CYS A 397 -41.42 -4.32 -29.27
N GLU A 398 -40.35 -4.03 -30.01
CA GLU A 398 -39.01 -4.60 -29.76
C GLU A 398 -38.42 -4.16 -28.42
N ALA A 399 -38.67 -2.91 -28.01
CA ALA A 399 -38.23 -2.40 -26.72
C ALA A 399 -39.03 -3.05 -25.57
N SER A 400 -40.34 -3.17 -25.73
CA SER A 400 -41.24 -3.84 -24.77
C SER A 400 -40.90 -5.32 -24.60
N LYS A 401 -40.57 -6.02 -25.69
CA LYS A 401 -40.05 -7.39 -25.67
C LYS A 401 -38.79 -7.51 -24.82
N LYS A 402 -37.81 -6.61 -25.00
CA LYS A 402 -36.59 -6.56 -24.18
C LYS A 402 -36.88 -6.22 -22.72
N LEU A 403 -37.78 -5.28 -22.45
CA LEU A 403 -38.20 -4.93 -21.10
C LEU A 403 -38.79 -6.13 -20.36
N CYS A 404 -39.52 -7.02 -21.04
CA CYS A 404 -40.03 -8.26 -20.45
C CYS A 404 -38.95 -9.24 -19.97
N ILE A 405 -37.76 -9.19 -20.56
CA ILE A 405 -36.63 -10.00 -20.11
C ILE A 405 -36.08 -9.47 -18.78
N PHE A 406 -36.09 -8.15 -18.57
CA PHE A 406 -35.52 -7.51 -17.38
C PHE A 406 -36.53 -7.26 -16.26
N ASP A 407 -37.79 -7.02 -16.60
CA ASP A 407 -38.87 -6.77 -15.65
C ASP A 407 -39.78 -7.99 -15.58
N ASN A 408 -39.31 -9.00 -14.83
CA ASN A 408 -40.03 -10.25 -14.62
C ASN A 408 -39.95 -10.67 -13.14
N PHE A 409 -40.79 -11.62 -12.73
CA PHE A 409 -40.79 -12.10 -11.35
C PHE A 409 -39.44 -12.65 -10.88
N GLY A 410 -38.64 -13.22 -11.79
CA GLY A 410 -37.29 -13.69 -11.52
C GLY A 410 -36.30 -12.58 -11.15
N THR A 411 -36.45 -11.36 -11.66
CA THR A 411 -35.60 -10.23 -11.23
C THR A 411 -35.96 -9.72 -9.84
N LEU A 412 -37.23 -9.82 -9.44
CA LEU A 412 -37.65 -9.59 -8.05
C LEU A 412 -37.03 -10.63 -7.10
N VAL A 413 -37.08 -11.92 -7.45
CA VAL A 413 -36.42 -12.98 -6.68
C VAL A 413 -34.90 -12.75 -6.62
N PHE A 414 -34.30 -12.33 -7.73
CA PHE A 414 -32.87 -12.01 -7.79
C PHE A 414 -32.50 -10.82 -6.89
N ALA A 415 -33.35 -9.79 -6.80
CA ALA A 415 -33.09 -8.65 -5.92
C ALA A 415 -33.06 -9.06 -4.43
N VAL A 416 -33.98 -9.92 -3.99
CA VAL A 416 -33.98 -10.49 -2.64
C VAL A 416 -32.76 -11.40 -2.43
N PHE A 417 -32.41 -12.20 -3.42
CA PHE A 417 -31.18 -12.99 -3.37
C PHE A 417 -29.93 -12.11 -3.24
N MET A 418 -29.84 -11.00 -3.98
CA MET A 418 -28.68 -10.10 -3.94
C MET A 418 -28.51 -9.42 -2.58
N SER A 419 -29.60 -9.04 -1.89
CA SER A 419 -29.50 -8.47 -0.54
C SER A 419 -28.97 -9.49 0.49
N VAL A 420 -29.42 -10.74 0.40
CA VAL A 420 -28.88 -11.85 1.22
C VAL A 420 -27.45 -12.20 0.81
N TRP A 421 -27.13 -12.20 -0.48
CA TRP A 421 -25.80 -12.51 -0.99
C TRP A 421 -24.76 -11.47 -0.52
N VAL A 422 -25.09 -10.16 -0.53
CA VAL A 422 -24.17 -9.11 -0.06
C VAL A 422 -23.85 -9.29 1.43
N THR A 423 -24.85 -9.58 2.26
CA THR A 423 -24.64 -9.81 3.70
C THR A 423 -23.80 -11.06 3.96
N LEU A 424 -24.09 -12.17 3.27
CA LEU A 424 -23.26 -13.39 3.33
C LEU A 424 -21.84 -13.15 2.81
N PHE A 425 -21.67 -12.38 1.74
CA PHE A 425 -20.36 -12.03 1.18
C PHE A 425 -19.50 -11.30 2.21
N LEU A 426 -20.04 -10.28 2.89
CA LEU A 426 -19.30 -9.53 3.90
C LEU A 426 -18.94 -10.39 5.12
N GLU A 427 -19.87 -11.21 5.62
CA GLU A 427 -19.61 -12.07 6.78
C GLU A 427 -18.63 -13.21 6.47
N PHE A 428 -18.72 -13.83 5.29
CA PHE A 428 -17.74 -14.82 4.86
C PHE A 428 -16.37 -14.20 4.54
N TRP A 429 -16.34 -12.96 4.03
CA TRP A 429 -15.08 -12.22 3.87
C TRP A 429 -14.42 -11.98 5.23
N LYS A 430 -15.14 -11.50 6.25
CA LYS A 430 -14.58 -11.31 7.61
C LYS A 430 -14.01 -12.61 8.17
N ARG A 431 -14.70 -13.73 7.99
CA ARG A 431 -14.22 -15.06 8.44
C ARG A 431 -12.96 -15.50 7.70
N TYR A 432 -12.92 -15.29 6.38
CA TYR A 432 -11.76 -15.62 5.57
C TYR A 432 -10.58 -14.70 5.86
N GLN A 433 -10.84 -13.42 6.11
CA GLN A 433 -9.84 -12.45 6.56
C GLN A 433 -9.24 -12.88 7.91
N ALA A 434 -10.05 -13.29 8.89
CA ALA A 434 -9.54 -13.78 10.17
C ALA A 434 -8.68 -15.05 10.03
N GLU A 435 -9.04 -15.95 9.11
CA GLU A 435 -8.21 -17.13 8.76
C GLU A 435 -6.86 -16.71 8.16
N LEU A 436 -6.85 -15.72 7.26
CA LEU A 436 -5.62 -15.17 6.69
C LEU A 436 -4.80 -14.41 7.72
N GLU A 437 -5.42 -13.63 8.60
CA GLU A 437 -4.73 -12.91 9.67
C GLU A 437 -4.00 -13.85 10.61
N TYR A 438 -4.60 -15.01 10.92
CA TYR A 438 -3.96 -16.06 11.69
C TYR A 438 -2.82 -16.74 10.90
N THR A 439 -3.10 -17.24 9.70
CA THR A 439 -2.08 -17.96 8.90
C THR A 439 -0.93 -17.06 8.40
N TRP A 440 -1.15 -15.75 8.36
CA TRP A 440 -0.16 -14.75 7.96
C TRP A 440 0.47 -14.01 9.13
N ASP A 441 0.08 -14.34 10.36
CA ASP A 441 0.62 -13.74 11.58
C ASP A 441 0.51 -12.20 11.62
N THR A 442 -0.55 -11.64 11.03
CA THR A 442 -0.71 -10.18 10.91
C THR A 442 -1.45 -9.53 12.07
N VAL A 443 -1.95 -10.32 13.03
CA VAL A 443 -2.80 -9.85 14.14
C VAL A 443 -2.09 -8.82 15.04
N GLU A 444 -0.80 -9.02 15.30
CA GLU A 444 -0.05 -8.24 16.31
C GLU A 444 0.54 -6.93 15.74
N PHE A 445 0.63 -6.77 14.40
CA PHE A 445 1.05 -5.51 13.79
C PHE A 445 0.08 -4.36 14.08
N LEU A 446 -1.17 -4.65 14.46
CA LEU A 446 -2.19 -3.65 14.77
C LEU A 446 -2.05 -3.05 16.18
N GLU A 447 -1.30 -3.71 17.09
CA GLU A 447 -1.04 -3.22 18.44
C GLU A 447 0.19 -2.29 18.50
N GLN A 448 0.98 -2.20 17.43
CA GLN A 448 2.12 -1.28 17.32
C GLN A 448 1.63 0.16 17.21
N GLU A 449 2.11 1.03 18.11
CA GLU A 449 1.89 2.47 18.03
C GLU A 449 2.54 3.02 16.74
N GLU A 450 1.71 3.48 15.79
CA GLU A 450 2.22 4.07 14.56
C GLU A 450 2.97 5.37 14.88
N LEU A 451 4.30 5.32 14.81
CA LEU A 451 5.13 6.51 14.91
C LEU A 451 4.69 7.56 13.85
N PRO A 452 4.66 8.85 14.22
CA PRO A 452 4.19 9.87 13.30
C PRO A 452 5.03 9.92 12.02
N ARG A 453 4.35 10.20 10.91
CA ARG A 453 4.98 10.30 9.59
C ARG A 453 6.15 11.30 9.66
N PRO A 454 7.33 10.99 9.11
CA PRO A 454 8.45 11.93 9.05
C PRO A 454 8.11 13.30 8.44
N GLU A 455 7.21 13.36 7.46
CA GLU A 455 6.73 14.62 6.88
C GLU A 455 5.80 15.42 7.81
N TYR A 456 5.12 14.72 8.73
CA TYR A 456 4.32 15.35 9.77
C TYR A 456 5.25 15.97 10.82
N GLU A 457 6.17 15.18 11.37
CA GLU A 457 7.19 15.63 12.35
C GLU A 457 8.01 16.82 11.81
N ALA A 458 8.31 16.83 10.52
CA ALA A 458 8.98 17.93 9.83
C ALA A 458 8.25 19.28 9.89
N LYS A 459 6.92 19.24 9.95
CA LYS A 459 6.04 20.42 9.94
C LYS A 459 5.69 20.84 11.36
N CYS A 460 6.06 20.06 12.37
CA CYS A 460 5.72 20.32 13.75
C CYS A 460 6.57 21.47 14.30
N ILE A 461 5.88 22.53 14.73
CA ILE A 461 6.49 23.75 15.27
C ILE A 461 6.01 23.99 16.70
N TYR A 462 4.74 23.66 16.97
CA TYR A 462 4.10 23.95 18.25
C TYR A 462 4.23 22.76 19.20
N GLU A 463 4.63 22.99 20.45
CA GLU A 463 4.65 21.95 21.47
C GLU A 463 3.27 21.82 22.13
N ARG A 464 2.82 20.59 22.36
CA ARG A 464 1.61 20.26 23.11
C ARG A 464 1.92 19.09 24.04
N LYS A 465 1.35 19.07 25.25
CA LYS A 465 1.38 17.87 26.09
C LYS A 465 0.30 16.91 25.63
N ASN A 466 0.68 15.69 25.28
CA ASN A 466 -0.27 14.65 24.90
C ASN A 466 -1.14 14.28 26.12
N PRO A 467 -2.48 14.29 26.01
CA PRO A 467 -3.36 14.01 27.14
C PRO A 467 -3.36 12.54 27.59
N VAL A 468 -2.89 11.62 26.73
CA VAL A 468 -2.85 10.17 27.00
C VAL A 468 -1.48 9.74 27.52
N THR A 469 -0.39 10.22 26.91
CA THR A 469 0.98 9.80 27.27
C THR A 469 1.66 10.75 28.26
N GLY A 470 1.17 11.98 28.43
CA GLY A 470 1.81 12.99 29.28
C GLY A 470 3.13 13.53 28.73
N VAL A 471 3.64 12.98 27.63
CA VAL A 471 4.86 13.41 26.96
C VAL A 471 4.59 14.69 26.14
N LYS A 472 5.58 15.58 26.06
CA LYS A 472 5.53 16.73 25.15
C LYS A 472 5.69 16.25 23.70
N GLU A 473 4.68 16.48 22.88
CA GLU A 473 4.66 16.18 21.45
C GLU A 473 4.63 17.48 20.63
N ASN A 474 5.28 17.48 19.47
CA ASN A 474 5.23 18.62 18.57
C ASN A 474 4.12 18.40 17.54
N VAL A 475 3.26 19.41 17.34
CA VAL A 475 2.17 19.40 16.37
C VAL A 475 2.36 20.49 15.30
N PRO A 476 1.91 20.27 14.06
CA PRO A 476 2.14 21.20 12.95
C PRO A 476 1.16 22.37 12.92
N PHE A 477 -0.02 22.23 13.51
CA PHE A 477 -1.04 23.27 13.51
C PHE A 477 -1.73 23.33 14.87
N THR A 478 -2.16 24.53 15.25
CA THR A 478 -3.06 24.71 16.39
C THR A 478 -4.45 24.15 16.08
N ALA A 479 -5.26 23.89 17.12
CA ALA A 479 -6.62 23.35 16.96
C ALA A 479 -7.49 24.20 16.01
N CYS A 480 -7.36 25.54 16.09
CA CYS A 480 -8.04 26.48 15.20
C CYS A 480 -7.57 26.31 13.74
N GLY A 481 -6.26 26.24 13.51
CA GLY A 481 -5.69 26.04 12.16
C GLY A 481 -6.09 24.69 11.54
N GLN A 482 -6.19 23.64 12.37
CA GLN A 482 -6.69 22.33 11.94
C GLN A 482 -8.17 22.39 11.53
N CYS A 483 -9.02 23.09 12.29
CA CYS A 483 -10.43 23.27 11.97
C CYS A 483 -10.63 24.01 10.63
N VAL A 484 -9.87 25.09 10.40
CA VAL A 484 -9.90 25.85 9.14
C VAL A 484 -9.50 24.96 7.97
N ARG A 485 -8.41 24.20 8.09
CA ARG A 485 -7.94 23.31 7.02
C ARG A 485 -8.93 22.18 6.73
N VAL A 486 -9.52 21.57 7.75
CA VAL A 486 -10.55 20.53 7.57
C VAL A 486 -11.78 21.13 6.89
N SER A 487 -12.18 22.33 7.27
CA SER A 487 -13.31 23.04 6.63
C SER A 487 -13.04 23.34 5.16
N ILE A 488 -11.84 23.80 4.81
CA ILE A 488 -11.42 23.99 3.40
C ILE A 488 -11.42 22.65 2.65
N GLY A 489 -10.94 21.57 3.28
CA GLY A 489 -10.95 20.23 2.71
C GLY A 489 -12.37 19.74 2.41
N ILE A 490 -13.29 19.88 3.37
CA ILE A 490 -14.71 19.54 3.20
C ILE A 490 -15.33 20.40 2.09
N GLY A 491 -15.08 21.71 2.08
CA GLY A 491 -15.58 22.61 1.04
C GLY A 491 -15.10 22.22 -0.36
N THR A 492 -13.85 21.79 -0.49
CA THR A 492 -13.29 21.30 -1.75
C THR A 492 -13.98 20.01 -2.21
N VAL A 493 -14.22 19.06 -1.30
CA VAL A 493 -14.94 17.82 -1.63
C VAL A 493 -16.36 18.11 -2.08
N LEU A 494 -17.08 18.98 -1.36
CA LEU A 494 -18.44 19.37 -1.72
C LEU A 494 -18.49 20.07 -3.08
N PHE A 495 -17.51 20.93 -3.39
CA PHE A 495 -17.40 21.58 -4.69
C PHE A 495 -17.30 20.54 -5.83
N TRP A 496 -16.44 19.52 -5.68
CA TRP A 496 -16.31 18.47 -6.69
C TRP A 496 -17.58 17.62 -6.83
N ILE A 497 -18.30 17.37 -5.74
CA ILE A 497 -19.62 16.68 -5.79
C ILE A 497 -20.63 17.53 -6.56
N LEU A 498 -20.70 18.83 -6.29
CA LEU A 498 -21.60 19.75 -7.01
C LEU A 498 -21.26 19.85 -8.50
N LEU A 499 -19.97 19.81 -8.86
CA LEU A 499 -19.52 19.77 -10.25
C LEU A 499 -20.02 18.51 -10.96
N ILE A 500 -19.94 17.34 -10.31
CA ILE A 500 -20.48 16.10 -10.87
C ILE A 500 -22.00 16.22 -11.06
N ILE A 501 -22.73 16.76 -10.08
CA ILE A 501 -24.19 16.98 -10.20
C ILE A 501 -24.49 17.93 -11.37
N ALA A 502 -23.76 19.03 -11.51
CA ALA A 502 -23.91 19.95 -12.63
C ALA A 502 -23.63 19.26 -13.99
N SER A 503 -22.64 18.38 -14.05
CA SER A 503 -22.35 17.58 -15.25
C SER A 503 -23.50 16.64 -15.62
N ILE A 504 -24.16 16.03 -14.63
CA ILE A 504 -25.34 15.18 -14.85
C ILE A 504 -26.50 16.01 -15.39
N VAL A 505 -26.75 17.18 -14.79
CA VAL A 505 -27.78 18.13 -15.29
C VAL A 505 -27.48 18.55 -16.72
N ALA A 506 -26.22 18.87 -17.03
CA ALA A 506 -25.80 19.22 -18.39
C ALA A 506 -26.04 18.08 -19.39
N ILE A 507 -25.78 16.82 -19.02
CA ILE A 507 -26.08 15.64 -19.84
C ILE A 507 -27.59 15.50 -20.06
N ILE A 508 -28.42 15.75 -19.04
CA ILE A 508 -29.88 15.72 -19.18
C ILE A 508 -30.36 16.78 -20.17
N VAL A 509 -29.87 18.02 -20.04
CA VAL A 509 -30.18 19.12 -20.96
C VAL A 509 -29.70 18.81 -22.37
N TYR A 510 -28.48 18.27 -22.51
CA TYR A 510 -27.94 17.85 -23.81
C TYR A 510 -28.80 16.77 -24.46
N ARG A 511 -29.24 15.75 -23.71
CA ARG A 511 -30.13 14.70 -24.23
C ARG A 511 -31.47 15.27 -24.70
N LEU A 512 -32.06 16.19 -23.93
CA LEU A 512 -33.28 16.87 -24.34
C LEU A 512 -33.06 17.67 -25.63
N ALA A 513 -32.00 18.48 -25.70
CA ALA A 513 -31.67 19.27 -26.89
C ALA A 513 -31.39 18.39 -28.11
N ALA A 514 -30.62 17.31 -27.96
CA ALA A 514 -30.32 16.37 -29.04
C ALA A 514 -31.59 15.65 -29.54
N PHE A 515 -32.50 15.29 -28.63
CA PHE A 515 -33.79 14.74 -29.00
C PHE A 515 -34.60 15.72 -29.85
N PHE A 516 -34.70 16.99 -29.46
CA PHE A 516 -35.36 18.02 -30.26
C PHE A 516 -34.67 18.25 -31.63
N CYS A 517 -33.34 18.28 -31.68
CA CYS A 517 -32.60 18.53 -32.92
C CYS A 517 -32.60 17.34 -33.90
N LEU A 518 -32.75 16.10 -33.45
CA LEU A 518 -32.81 14.91 -34.33
C LEU A 518 -34.22 14.60 -34.85
N LEU A 519 -35.25 15.21 -34.24
CA LEU A 519 -36.65 15.08 -34.64
C LEU A 519 -37.18 16.26 -35.48
N SER A 520 -36.47 17.39 -35.51
CA SER A 520 -36.65 18.51 -36.46
C SER A 520 -35.92 18.20 -37.76
#